data_AF-A0A350RK92-F1
#
_entry.id   AF-A0A350RK92-F1
#
_cell.length_a   1.000
_cell.length_b   1.000
_cell.length_c   1.000
_cell.angle_alpha   90.00
_cell.angle_beta   90.00
_cell.angle_gamma   90.00
#
_symmetry.space_group_name_H-M   'P 1'
#
loop_
_entity.id
_entity.type
_entity.pdbx_description
1 polymer ?
#
loop_
_entity_poly.entity_id
_entity_poly.type
_entity_poly.pdbx_seq_one_letter_code
_entity_poly.pdbx_strand_id
1 'polypeptide(L)'
;MTTHTETTQETNELIRSIDYNTGWSYSVSGHGVESSSGDISVRSQPSSFQIDSDTKAGWNQLDMSSKPSWKVTTPGGSFQFVESYSGPGVSNITSIDRKVTTKSVTDTTSIFQ
;
A
#
# COMPACT_ATOMS: atom_id res chain seq x y z
N MET A 1 -29.63 50.99 -18.04
CA MET A 1 -29.54 49.57 -18.48
C MET A 1 -28.91 48.76 -17.37
N THR A 2 -29.47 47.62 -16.97
CA THR A 2 -28.85 46.72 -15.99
C THR A 2 -28.46 45.40 -16.67
N THR A 3 -27.32 44.83 -16.27
CA THR A 3 -26.79 43.57 -16.79
C THR A 3 -26.49 42.65 -15.62
N HIS A 4 -26.95 41.41 -15.67
CA HIS A 4 -26.70 40.38 -14.67
C HIS A 4 -25.96 39.23 -15.34
N THR A 5 -24.82 38.82 -14.78
CA THR A 5 -24.04 37.67 -15.24
C THR A 5 -23.81 36.74 -14.06
N GLU A 6 -24.23 35.49 -14.18
CA GLU A 6 -23.93 34.42 -13.21
C GLU A 6 -23.07 33.35 -13.87
N THR A 7 -21.97 33.00 -13.23
CA THR A 7 -21.07 31.90 -13.62
C THR A 7 -21.04 30.88 -12.49
N THR A 8 -21.40 29.63 -12.78
CA THR A 8 -21.23 28.49 -11.88
C THR A 8 -20.14 27.58 -12.41
N GLN A 9 -19.19 27.20 -11.56
CA GLN A 9 -18.13 26.25 -11.87
C GLN A 9 -18.16 25.12 -10.85
N GLU A 10 -18.16 23.88 -11.33
CA GLU A 10 -18.02 22.69 -10.50
C GLU A 10 -16.66 22.05 -10.73
N THR A 11 -15.95 21.77 -9.64
CA THR A 11 -14.68 21.05 -9.64
C THR A 11 -14.87 19.78 -8.83
N ASN A 12 -14.67 18.62 -9.46
CA ASN A 12 -14.67 17.32 -8.79
C ASN A 12 -13.21 16.84 -8.65
N GLU A 13 -12.83 16.49 -7.43
CA GLU A 13 -11.48 16.02 -7.10
C GLU A 13 -11.56 14.70 -6.36
N LEU A 14 -10.70 13.76 -6.75
CA LEU A 14 -10.41 12.55 -5.99
C LEU A 14 -9.05 12.71 -5.33
N ILE A 15 -9.03 12.84 -4.01
CA ILE A 15 -7.79 12.89 -3.23
C ILE A 15 -7.59 11.51 -2.62
N ARG A 16 -6.50 10.84 -3.03
CA ARG A 16 -6.17 9.49 -2.54
C ARG A 16 -4.80 9.51 -1.87
N SER A 17 -4.73 9.01 -0.66
CA SER A 17 -3.51 8.79 0.12
C SER A 17 -3.41 7.30 0.46
N ILE A 18 -2.27 6.69 0.17
CA ILE A 18 -2.03 5.26 0.39
C ILE A 18 -0.72 5.11 1.15
N ASP A 19 -0.79 4.48 2.31
CA ASP A 19 0.38 4.18 3.13
C ASP A 19 0.84 2.74 2.88
N TYR A 20 2.13 2.56 2.60
CA TYR A 20 2.74 1.26 2.35
C TYR A 20 3.75 0.89 3.43
N ASN A 21 3.66 -0.34 3.92
CA ASN A 21 4.73 -0.96 4.69
C ASN A 21 5.73 -1.58 3.71
N THR A 22 6.98 -1.11 3.70
CA THR A 22 8.04 -1.59 2.80
C THR A 22 8.99 -2.60 3.46
N GLY A 23 8.83 -2.81 4.76
CA GLY A 23 9.57 -3.82 5.53
C GLY A 23 8.91 -5.19 5.48
N TRP A 24 9.64 -6.18 5.98
CA TRP A 24 9.14 -7.53 6.18
C TRP A 24 9.69 -8.13 7.46
N SER A 25 8.98 -9.09 8.03
CA SER A 25 9.46 -9.91 9.14
C SER A 25 9.22 -11.39 8.84
N TYR A 26 10.15 -12.20 9.30
CA TYR A 26 10.09 -13.65 9.21
C TYR A 26 10.54 -14.23 10.54
N SER A 27 9.75 -15.16 11.08
CA SER A 27 10.10 -15.86 12.30
C SER A 27 9.76 -17.33 12.19
N VAL A 28 10.64 -18.15 12.78
CA VAL A 28 10.44 -19.58 12.93
C VAL A 28 10.67 -19.92 14.40
N SER A 29 9.77 -20.70 14.96
CA SER A 29 9.87 -21.20 16.33
C SER A 29 9.31 -22.62 16.41
N GLY A 30 9.89 -23.44 17.27
CA GLY A 30 9.50 -24.83 17.37
C GLY A 30 10.49 -25.69 18.14
N HIS A 31 10.14 -26.96 18.30
CA HIS A 31 11.00 -27.99 18.86
C HIS A 31 10.87 -29.28 18.05
N GLY A 32 11.93 -30.10 18.03
CA GLY A 32 11.96 -31.33 17.24
C GLY A 32 12.01 -31.10 15.72
N VAL A 33 12.45 -29.90 15.30
CA VAL A 33 12.58 -29.48 13.90
C VAL A 33 13.98 -28.94 13.64
N GLU A 34 14.51 -29.22 12.45
CA GLU A 34 15.80 -28.73 12.01
C GLU A 34 15.74 -28.26 10.55
N SER A 35 16.68 -27.40 10.17
CA SER A 35 16.85 -27.03 8.77
C SER A 35 17.33 -28.23 7.98
N SER A 36 16.72 -28.48 6.83
CA SER A 36 17.04 -29.61 5.95
C SER A 36 18.36 -29.39 5.20
N SER A 37 18.73 -28.13 4.95
CA SER A 37 20.00 -27.75 4.32
C SER A 37 21.08 -27.36 5.33
N GLY A 38 20.71 -27.13 6.59
CA GLY A 38 21.61 -26.55 7.61
C GLY A 38 21.63 -25.02 7.61
N ASP A 39 21.17 -24.37 6.54
CA ASP A 39 21.00 -22.92 6.49
C ASP A 39 19.78 -22.51 7.29
N ILE A 40 19.95 -21.51 8.17
CA ILE A 40 18.86 -20.91 8.96
C ILE A 40 18.65 -19.43 8.62
N SER A 41 19.52 -18.88 7.77
CA SER A 41 19.42 -17.49 7.33
C SER A 41 18.38 -17.37 6.22
N VAL A 42 17.73 -16.21 6.19
CA VAL A 42 16.82 -15.82 5.14
C VAL A 42 17.43 -14.69 4.33
N ARG A 43 17.24 -14.72 3.01
CA ARG A 43 17.71 -13.68 2.11
C ARG A 43 16.57 -12.73 1.78
N SER A 44 16.89 -11.47 1.53
CA SER A 44 15.96 -10.54 0.90
C SER A 44 16.16 -10.50 -0.62
N GLN A 45 15.07 -10.23 -1.33
CA GLN A 45 15.07 -9.93 -2.76
C GLN A 45 14.31 -8.61 -3.02
N PRO A 46 14.74 -7.82 -4.01
CA PRO A 46 13.98 -6.65 -4.43
C PRO A 46 12.65 -7.09 -5.06
N SER A 47 11.60 -6.32 -4.80
CA SER A 47 10.27 -6.49 -5.36
C SER A 47 9.69 -5.12 -5.66
N SER A 48 8.71 -5.08 -6.55
CA SER A 48 8.04 -3.85 -6.93
C SER A 48 6.61 -4.10 -7.37
N PHE A 49 5.76 -3.10 -7.19
CA PHE A 49 4.41 -3.09 -7.73
C PHE A 49 4.10 -1.73 -8.38
N GLN A 50 3.16 -1.74 -9.32
CA GLN A 50 2.66 -0.52 -9.97
C GLN A 50 1.55 0.10 -9.14
N ILE A 51 1.76 1.30 -8.62
CA ILE A 51 0.71 2.03 -7.89
C ILE A 51 -0.30 2.62 -8.90
N ASP A 52 0.21 3.19 -9.98
CA ASP A 52 -0.56 3.73 -11.10
C ASP A 52 0.30 3.72 -12.40
N SER A 53 -0.15 4.42 -13.44
CA SER A 53 0.54 4.47 -14.74
C SER A 53 1.96 5.03 -14.69
N ASP A 54 2.25 5.91 -13.72
CA ASP A 54 3.47 6.71 -13.69
C ASP A 54 4.30 6.44 -12.42
N THR A 55 3.69 5.85 -11.39
CA THR A 55 4.29 5.64 -10.07
C THR A 55 4.56 4.16 -9.81
N LYS A 56 5.85 3.83 -9.64
CA LYS A 56 6.32 2.52 -9.18
C LYS A 56 6.79 2.60 -7.74
N ALA A 57 6.39 1.64 -6.91
CA ALA A 57 6.98 1.45 -5.60
C ALA A 57 7.85 0.20 -5.59
N GLY A 58 9.02 0.31 -4.96
CA GLY A 58 9.97 -0.77 -4.77
C GLY A 58 10.26 -1.00 -3.29
N TRP A 59 10.45 -2.25 -2.91
CA TRP A 59 10.78 -2.66 -1.55
C TRP A 59 11.58 -3.96 -1.56
N ASN A 60 12.18 -4.31 -0.43
CA ASN A 60 12.78 -5.63 -0.24
C ASN A 60 11.78 -6.53 0.48
N GLN A 61 11.70 -7.79 0.06
CA GLN A 61 10.87 -8.81 0.71
C GLN A 61 11.67 -10.09 0.90
N LEU A 62 11.12 -11.05 1.65
CA LEU A 62 11.73 -12.38 1.78
C LEU A 62 11.88 -13.04 0.41
N ASP A 63 13.06 -13.60 0.16
CA ASP A 63 13.26 -14.53 -0.95
C ASP A 63 12.65 -15.89 -0.61
N MET A 64 11.43 -16.12 -1.09
CA MET A 64 10.70 -17.37 -0.88
C MET A 64 11.40 -18.57 -1.52
N SER A 65 12.25 -18.35 -2.54
CA SER A 65 12.99 -19.41 -3.20
C SER A 65 14.23 -19.84 -2.40
N SER A 66 14.77 -18.94 -1.59
CA SER A 66 15.97 -19.18 -0.78
C SER A 66 15.66 -19.39 0.70
N LYS A 67 14.39 -19.50 1.11
CA LYS A 67 14.04 -19.72 2.51
C LYS A 67 14.42 -21.15 2.93
N PRO A 68 14.85 -21.36 4.19
CA PRO A 68 15.11 -22.70 4.71
C PRO A 68 13.90 -23.64 4.57
N SER A 69 14.18 -24.91 4.30
CA SER A 69 13.20 -26.00 4.39
C SER A 69 13.38 -26.70 5.73
N TRP A 70 12.28 -27.02 6.40
CA TRP A 70 12.29 -27.58 7.75
C TRP A 70 11.81 -29.04 7.73
N LYS A 71 12.45 -29.89 8.53
CA LYS A 71 12.07 -31.29 8.69
C LYS A 71 12.07 -31.67 10.17
N VAL A 72 11.34 -32.73 10.51
CA VAL A 72 11.36 -33.30 11.87
C VAL A 72 12.70 -33.98 12.11
N THR A 73 13.32 -33.74 13.27
CA THR A 73 14.63 -34.30 13.62
C THR A 73 14.59 -35.82 13.79
N THR A 74 13.54 -36.35 14.43
CA THR A 74 13.36 -37.78 14.68
C THR A 74 12.02 -38.26 14.09
N PRO A 75 12.02 -39.17 13.11
CA PRO A 75 10.79 -39.74 12.56
C PRO A 75 9.91 -40.36 13.67
N GLY A 76 8.64 -39.96 13.73
CA GLY A 76 7.70 -40.41 14.77
C GLY A 76 7.87 -39.74 16.15
N GLY A 77 8.84 -38.83 16.31
CA GLY A 77 9.00 -38.02 17.51
C GLY A 77 7.98 -36.89 17.62
N SER A 78 7.78 -36.38 18.83
CA SER A 78 7.00 -35.15 19.07
C SER A 78 7.69 -33.94 18.45
N PHE A 79 6.92 -33.06 17.80
CA PHE A 79 7.43 -31.81 17.27
C PHE A 79 6.38 -30.70 17.41
N GLN A 80 6.86 -29.46 17.41
CA GLN A 80 6.05 -28.27 17.22
C GLN A 80 6.77 -27.36 16.23
N PHE A 81 6.02 -26.78 15.30
CA PHE A 81 6.55 -25.88 14.30
C PHE A 81 5.59 -24.73 14.06
N VAL A 82 6.11 -23.51 14.13
CA VAL A 82 5.41 -22.29 13.76
C VAL A 82 6.34 -21.46 12.88
N GLU A 83 5.85 -21.16 11.68
CA GLU A 83 6.50 -20.26 10.74
C GLU A 83 5.55 -19.10 10.48
N SER A 84 6.05 -17.87 10.60
CA SER A 84 5.27 -16.65 10.34
C SER A 84 6.04 -15.72 9.42
N TYR A 85 5.31 -15.13 8.48
CA TYR A 85 5.83 -14.14 7.54
C TYR A 85 4.87 -12.97 7.47
N SER A 86 5.40 -11.76 7.67
CA SER A 86 4.71 -10.51 7.39
C SER A 86 5.44 -9.80 6.26
N GLY A 87 4.81 -9.75 5.10
CA GLY A 87 5.38 -9.09 3.93
C GLY A 87 5.07 -7.60 3.86
N PRO A 88 5.71 -6.89 2.92
CA PRO A 88 5.37 -5.53 2.56
C PRO A 88 3.99 -5.49 1.87
N GLY A 89 3.30 -4.35 1.97
CA GLY A 89 1.96 -4.19 1.44
C GLY A 89 1.29 -2.88 1.84
N VAL A 90 0.04 -2.70 1.39
CA VAL A 90 -0.78 -1.55 1.77
C VAL A 90 -1.16 -1.66 3.24
N SER A 91 -0.83 -0.62 4.01
CA SER A 91 -1.19 -0.49 5.42
C SER A 91 -2.54 0.22 5.57
N ASN A 92 -2.74 1.31 4.82
CA ASN A 92 -3.92 2.14 4.92
C ASN A 92 -4.25 2.83 3.59
N ILE A 93 -5.53 3.07 3.34
CA ILE A 93 -6.02 3.86 2.20
C ILE A 93 -7.01 4.88 2.71
N THR A 94 -6.72 6.16 2.45
CA THR A 94 -7.67 7.27 2.66
C THR A 94 -8.06 7.81 1.29
N SER A 95 -9.36 7.82 1.00
CA SER A 95 -9.91 8.37 -0.25
C SER A 95 -10.97 9.42 0.07
N ILE A 96 -10.87 10.58 -0.57
CA ILE A 96 -11.79 11.69 -0.39
C ILE A 96 -12.28 12.14 -1.76
N ASP A 97 -13.59 12.03 -1.97
CA ASP A 97 -14.29 12.62 -3.10
C ASP A 97 -14.77 14.02 -2.71
N ARG A 98 -14.16 15.04 -3.31
CA ARG A 98 -14.48 16.45 -3.04
C ARG A 98 -15.15 17.08 -4.24
N LYS A 99 -16.34 17.66 -4.02
CA LYS A 99 -17.02 18.52 -5.00
C LYS A 99 -16.99 19.96 -4.50
N VAL A 100 -16.33 20.84 -5.23
CA VAL A 100 -16.32 22.30 -4.97
C VAL A 100 -17.19 22.97 -6.02
N THR A 101 -18.19 23.75 -5.58
CA THR A 101 -19.03 24.55 -6.47
C THR A 101 -18.76 26.03 -6.20
N THR A 102 -18.17 26.71 -7.18
CA THR A 102 -17.87 28.14 -7.11
C THR A 102 -18.92 28.89 -7.94
N LYS A 103 -19.59 29.87 -7.33
CA LYS A 103 -20.53 30.76 -8.00
C LYS A 103 -20.00 32.19 -8.00
N SER A 104 -20.05 32.85 -9.14
CA SER A 104 -19.71 34.25 -9.30
C SER A 104 -20.89 34.99 -9.93
N VAL A 105 -21.37 36.03 -9.27
CA VAL A 105 -22.46 36.88 -9.75
C VAL A 105 -21.92 38.29 -9.94
N THR A 106 -22.12 38.88 -11.12
CA THR A 106 -21.73 40.25 -11.44
C THR A 106 -22.94 41.01 -11.96
N ASP A 107 -23.33 42.05 -11.21
CA ASP A 107 -24.40 42.97 -11.58
C ASP A 107 -23.80 44.32 -12.02
N THR A 108 -24.16 44.79 -13.20
CA THR A 108 -23.77 46.10 -13.73
C THR A 108 -25.00 46.96 -13.92
N THR A 109 -24.99 48.21 -13.45
CA THR A 109 -26.04 49.19 -13.73
C THR A 109 -25.44 50.40 -14.44
N SER A 110 -25.98 50.73 -15.61
CA SER A 110 -25.64 51.92 -16.40
C SER A 110 -26.74 52.98 -16.27
N ILE A 111 -26.34 54.20 -15.86
CA ILE A 111 -27.20 55.36 -15.56
C ILE A 111 -27.04 56.52 -16.55
N PHE A 112 -26.39 56.31 -17.69
CA PHE A 112 -26.40 57.32 -18.76
C PHE A 112 -27.76 57.28 -19.48
N GLN A 113 -28.49 58.40 -19.40
CA GLN A 113 -29.69 58.73 -20.17
C GLN A 113 -29.34 59.70 -21.28
#